data_AF-A0A5B0X5W0-F1
#
_entry.id   AF-A0A5B0X5W0-F1
#
_cell.length_a   1.000
_cell.length_b   1.000
_cell.length_c   1.000
_cell.angle_alpha   90.00
_cell.angle_beta   90.00
_cell.angle_gamma   90.00
#
_symmetry.space_group_name_H-M   'P 1'
#
loop_
_entity.id
_entity.type
_entity.pdbx_description
1 polymer ?
#
loop_
_entity_poly.entity_id
_entity_poly.type
_entity_poly.pdbx_seq_one_letter_code
_entity_poly.pdbx_strand_id
1 'polypeptide(L)'
;MINIIDPNNAIIEVNNALNNILSQYLKNIDIRFDLPEINSTPEAPTVSVFLYDIHEDLQLRAAEPKSYNPITNSLLPGWVNINYNYLITYWHPSKSSSDSANPDSQPNNQAAQVMTAILNALVNNRQLPKIPGAYTRVIPPQENLNSLGNFWQALGNRPRLSLLYSITAPVKLQDIKETIKPVSQISTSVDQKSNLDNVQINQALFNKLCADLGGTEDVHLALAKVNLITKSIKENNENQNNKNIILEVSGITHFDYSSKIKDILSTWKNSHSAVVRINNIDIIVSEYKSEQLKGVQNL
;
A
#
# COMPACT_ATOMS: atom_id res chain seq x y z
N MET A 1 -1.05 -27.78 10.02
CA MET A 1 -0.12 -26.68 10.34
C MET A 1 -0.51 -25.50 9.47
N ILE A 2 -0.58 -24.30 10.04
CA ILE A 2 -1.07 -23.11 9.34
C ILE A 2 0.13 -22.21 9.04
N ASN A 3 0.48 -22.06 7.75
CA ASN A 3 1.58 -21.19 7.33
C ASN A 3 1.14 -19.73 7.18
N ILE A 4 -0.16 -19.47 6.98
CA ILE A 4 -0.75 -18.14 6.83
C ILE A 4 -2.07 -18.13 7.59
N ILE A 5 -2.24 -17.18 8.50
CA ILE A 5 -3.39 -17.13 9.41
C ILE A 5 -4.58 -16.46 8.73
N ASP A 6 -5.79 -16.95 9.03
CA ASP A 6 -7.03 -16.29 8.63
C ASP A 6 -7.18 -14.92 9.32
N PRO A 7 -7.54 -13.86 8.59
CA PRO A 7 -7.62 -12.50 9.16
C PRO A 7 -8.62 -12.39 10.31
N ASN A 8 -9.70 -13.18 10.32
CA ASN A 8 -10.74 -13.05 11.33
C ASN A 8 -10.31 -13.61 12.70
N ASN A 9 -9.33 -14.53 12.72
CA ASN A 9 -8.88 -15.21 13.92
C ASN A 9 -7.41 -14.94 14.25
N ALA A 10 -6.78 -13.96 13.60
CA ALA A 10 -5.32 -13.77 13.65
C ALA A 10 -4.77 -13.66 15.08
N ILE A 11 -5.37 -12.78 15.91
CA ILE A 11 -4.96 -12.60 17.32
C ILE A 11 -5.22 -13.87 18.14
N ILE A 12 -6.37 -14.52 17.90
CA ILE A 12 -6.81 -15.70 18.66
C ILE A 12 -5.85 -16.88 18.41
N GLU A 13 -5.46 -17.13 17.16
CA GLU A 13 -4.52 -18.19 16.80
C GLU A 13 -3.14 -17.97 17.43
N VAL A 14 -2.65 -16.72 17.44
CA VAL A 14 -1.36 -16.39 18.08
C VAL A 14 -1.44 -16.55 19.60
N ASN A 15 -2.51 -16.05 20.24
CA ASN A 15 -2.73 -16.22 21.68
C ASN A 15 -2.80 -17.70 22.07
N ASN A 16 -3.55 -18.51 21.30
CA ASN A 16 -3.62 -19.94 21.52
C ASN A 16 -2.26 -20.62 21.34
N ALA A 17 -1.50 -20.26 20.30
CA ALA A 17 -0.15 -20.81 20.09
C ALA A 17 0.78 -20.51 21.27
N LEU A 18 0.75 -19.27 21.79
CA LEU A 18 1.53 -18.86 22.95
C LEU A 18 1.09 -19.58 24.23
N ASN A 19 -0.23 -19.71 24.47
CA ASN A 19 -0.75 -20.44 25.62
C ASN A 19 -0.25 -21.89 25.62
N ASN A 20 -0.34 -22.57 24.47
CA ASN A 20 0.08 -23.97 24.36
C ASN A 20 1.56 -24.18 24.71
N ILE A 21 2.43 -23.23 24.36
CA ILE A 21 3.85 -23.30 24.71
C ILE A 21 4.04 -23.05 26.21
N LEU A 22 3.41 -22.02 26.76
CA LEU A 22 3.56 -21.69 28.18
C LEU A 22 3.01 -22.79 29.09
N SER A 23 1.86 -23.38 28.76
CA SER A 23 1.24 -24.46 29.54
C SER A 23 2.09 -25.74 29.61
N GLN A 24 3.02 -25.96 28.68
CA GLN A 24 3.93 -27.11 28.74
C GLN A 24 5.01 -26.94 29.83
N TYR A 25 5.40 -25.70 30.10
CA TYR A 25 6.48 -25.36 31.03
C TYR A 25 5.96 -24.95 32.41
N LEU A 26 4.73 -24.42 32.47
CA LEU A 26 4.09 -23.96 33.71
C LEU A 26 3.13 -25.02 34.24
N LYS A 27 3.38 -25.52 35.45
CA LYS A 27 2.48 -26.44 36.16
C LYS A 27 1.84 -25.73 37.33
N ASN A 28 0.53 -25.91 37.52
CA ASN A 28 -0.25 -25.36 38.63
C ASN A 28 -0.21 -23.82 38.76
N ILE A 29 -0.06 -23.11 37.63
CA ILE A 29 -0.06 -21.65 37.55
C ILE A 29 -1.11 -21.25 36.53
N ASP A 30 -1.95 -20.28 36.89
CA ASP A 30 -2.98 -19.75 36.00
C ASP A 30 -2.35 -18.90 34.89
N ILE A 31 -2.79 -19.04 33.65
CA ILE A 31 -2.31 -18.25 32.51
C ILE A 31 -3.49 -17.45 31.98
N ARG A 32 -3.35 -16.13 31.98
CA ARG A 32 -4.38 -15.19 31.51
C ARG A 32 -3.84 -14.25 30.45
N PHE A 33 -4.74 -13.81 29.58
CA PHE A 33 -4.44 -12.94 28.42
C PHE A 33 -4.92 -11.50 28.62
N ASP A 34 -5.13 -11.12 29.87
CA ASP A 34 -5.47 -9.78 30.33
C ASP A 34 -4.52 -9.35 31.47
N LEU A 35 -4.60 -8.09 31.84
CA LEU A 35 -3.93 -7.59 33.04
C LEU A 35 -4.84 -7.78 34.25
N PRO A 36 -4.31 -8.24 35.40
CA PRO A 36 -5.06 -8.24 36.65
C PRO A 36 -5.54 -6.83 37.02
N GLU A 37 -6.68 -6.74 37.70
CA GLU A 37 -7.24 -5.47 38.14
C GLU A 37 -6.26 -4.66 38.98
N ILE A 38 -6.24 -3.35 38.74
CA ILE A 38 -5.39 -2.41 39.48
C ILE A 38 -5.80 -2.48 40.96
N ASN A 39 -4.83 -2.83 41.82
CA ASN A 39 -4.98 -3.04 43.27
C ASN A 39 -5.53 -4.40 43.71
N SER A 40 -5.90 -5.30 42.81
CA SER A 40 -6.21 -6.70 43.15
C SER A 40 -4.99 -7.58 42.94
N THR A 41 -4.66 -8.41 43.92
CA THR A 41 -3.71 -9.51 43.73
C THR A 41 -4.51 -10.79 43.50
N PRO A 42 -4.26 -11.53 42.41
CA PRO A 42 -4.89 -12.83 42.19
C PRO A 42 -4.72 -13.75 43.40
N GLU A 43 -5.76 -14.52 43.72
CA GLU A 43 -5.74 -15.47 44.85
C GLU A 43 -4.77 -16.63 44.62
N ALA A 44 -4.53 -16.96 43.35
CA ALA A 44 -3.58 -17.99 42.93
C ALA A 44 -2.38 -17.37 42.20
N PRO A 45 -1.22 -18.06 42.15
CA PRO A 45 -0.13 -17.72 41.25
C PRO A 45 -0.61 -17.64 39.79
N THR A 46 -0.35 -16.50 39.15
CA THR A 46 -0.89 -16.19 37.84
C THR A 46 0.17 -15.55 36.96
N VAL A 47 0.26 -16.00 35.71
CA VAL A 47 1.03 -15.36 34.64
C VAL A 47 0.07 -14.60 33.75
N SER A 48 0.32 -13.30 33.61
CA SER A 48 -0.42 -12.42 32.71
C SER A 48 0.39 -12.23 31.43
N VAL A 49 -0.22 -12.55 30.30
CA VAL A 49 0.31 -12.44 28.95
C VAL A 49 -0.45 -11.32 28.25
N PHE A 50 0.04 -10.10 28.39
CA PHE A 50 -0.66 -8.91 27.93
C PHE A 50 -0.18 -8.48 26.53
N LEU A 51 -1.08 -8.46 25.56
CA LEU A 51 -0.81 -7.91 24.22
C LEU A 51 -0.95 -6.38 24.28
N TYR A 52 0.17 -5.66 24.23
CA TYR A 52 0.17 -4.20 24.42
C TYR A 52 0.21 -3.41 23.12
N ASP A 53 0.70 -4.01 22.04
CA ASP A 53 0.85 -3.34 20.75
C ASP A 53 0.79 -4.35 19.58
N ILE A 54 0.21 -3.89 18.47
CA ILE A 54 0.08 -4.64 17.21
C ILE A 54 0.36 -3.70 16.06
N HIS A 55 1.31 -4.05 15.21
CA HIS A 55 1.63 -3.28 14.02
C HIS A 55 2.18 -4.17 12.92
N GLU A 56 2.19 -3.68 11.68
CA GLU A 56 2.86 -4.39 10.58
C GLU A 56 4.39 -4.38 10.78
N ASP A 57 5.05 -5.50 10.51
CA ASP A 57 6.51 -5.58 10.44
C ASP A 57 7.00 -5.20 9.04
N LEU A 58 7.32 -3.92 8.86
CA LEU A 58 7.80 -3.38 7.59
C LEU A 58 9.15 -3.98 7.15
N GLN A 59 9.94 -4.52 8.07
CA GLN A 59 11.23 -5.13 7.74
C GLN A 59 11.06 -6.45 6.98
N LEU A 60 9.94 -7.14 7.23
CA LEU A 60 9.57 -8.38 6.56
C LEU A 60 8.60 -8.15 5.39
N ARG A 61 8.40 -6.89 4.99
CA ARG A 61 7.60 -6.55 3.81
C ARG A 61 8.42 -6.86 2.55
N ALA A 62 8.06 -7.95 1.88
CA ALA A 62 8.52 -8.21 0.52
C ALA A 62 7.54 -7.60 -0.50
N ALA A 63 8.06 -7.04 -1.59
CA ALA A 63 7.24 -6.60 -2.71
C ALA A 63 6.81 -7.82 -3.55
N GLU A 64 5.88 -8.62 -3.01
CA GLU A 64 5.33 -9.77 -3.72
C GLU A 64 4.16 -9.34 -4.62
N PRO A 65 4.24 -9.58 -5.94
CA PRO A 65 3.08 -9.35 -6.80
C PRO A 65 1.97 -10.34 -6.43
N LYS A 66 0.72 -9.91 -6.60
CA LYS A 66 -0.42 -10.83 -6.45
C LYS A 66 -0.35 -11.90 -7.54
N SER A 67 -0.28 -13.16 -7.12
CA SER A 67 -0.30 -14.30 -8.03
C SER A 67 -1.66 -14.44 -8.70
N TYR A 68 -1.68 -14.70 -10.01
CA TYR A 68 -2.90 -14.95 -10.76
C TYR A 68 -3.26 -16.44 -10.76
N ASN A 69 -4.53 -16.76 -10.51
CA ASN A 69 -5.07 -18.10 -10.65
C ASN A 69 -5.85 -18.23 -11.97
N PRO A 70 -5.35 -18.99 -12.97
CA PRO A 70 -6.00 -19.13 -14.26
C PRO A 70 -7.29 -19.97 -14.23
N ILE A 71 -7.51 -20.78 -13.18
CA ILE A 71 -8.72 -21.61 -13.05
C ILE A 71 -9.90 -20.75 -12.61
N THR A 72 -9.67 -19.84 -11.66
CA THR A 72 -10.71 -18.97 -11.10
C THR A 72 -10.78 -17.61 -11.78
N ASN A 73 -9.86 -17.31 -12.71
CA ASN A 73 -9.68 -16.01 -13.34
C ASN A 73 -9.57 -14.86 -12.33
N SER A 74 -8.90 -15.11 -11.21
CA SER A 74 -8.81 -14.17 -10.09
C SER A 74 -7.39 -14.03 -9.58
N LEU A 75 -7.08 -12.87 -9.01
CA LEU A 75 -5.85 -12.70 -8.25
C LEU A 75 -5.99 -13.37 -6.88
N LEU A 76 -4.97 -14.10 -6.45
CA LEU A 76 -4.90 -14.63 -5.10
C LEU A 76 -4.71 -13.45 -4.12
N PRO A 77 -5.38 -13.49 -2.97
CA PRO A 77 -5.16 -12.50 -1.92
C PRO A 77 -3.72 -12.58 -1.44
N GLY A 78 -3.12 -11.40 -1.22
CA GLY A 78 -1.82 -11.28 -0.59
C GLY A 78 -1.88 -11.61 0.91
N TRP A 79 -0.75 -11.42 1.57
CA TRP A 79 -0.60 -11.59 3.00
C TRP A 79 0.28 -10.46 3.53
N VAL A 80 0.16 -10.19 4.83
CA VAL A 80 0.92 -9.15 5.54
C VAL A 80 1.52 -9.74 6.81
N ASN A 81 2.74 -9.32 7.13
CA ASN A 81 3.41 -9.71 8.37
C ASN A 81 2.98 -8.79 9.50
N ILE A 82 2.18 -9.30 10.43
CA ILE A 82 1.74 -8.55 11.61
C ILE A 82 2.60 -8.95 12.80
N ASN A 83 3.20 -7.97 13.45
CA ASN A 83 3.93 -8.11 14.70
C ASN A 83 2.98 -7.92 15.89
N TYR A 84 3.01 -8.89 16.80
CA TYR A 84 2.26 -8.92 18.05
C TYR A 84 3.24 -8.81 19.21
N ASN A 85 3.16 -7.72 19.96
CA ASN A 85 4.07 -7.46 21.06
C ASN A 85 3.41 -7.77 22.41
N TYR A 86 3.94 -8.78 23.09
CA TYR A 86 3.46 -9.25 24.38
C TYR A 86 4.37 -8.81 25.51
N LEU A 87 3.74 -8.48 26.63
CA LEU A 87 4.36 -8.26 27.92
C LEU A 87 3.92 -9.38 28.87
N ILE A 88 4.87 -10.20 29.30
CA ILE A 88 4.60 -11.34 30.17
C ILE A 88 5.06 -11.02 31.58
N THR A 89 4.14 -11.11 32.55
CA THR A 89 4.38 -10.72 33.95
C THR A 89 3.84 -11.79 34.90
N TYR A 90 4.48 -11.92 36.07
CA TYR A 90 4.06 -12.86 37.11
C TYR A 90 3.45 -12.15 38.31
N TRP A 91 2.28 -12.64 38.73
CA TRP A 91 1.47 -12.14 39.82
C TRP A 91 1.26 -13.25 40.84
N HIS A 92 1.49 -12.94 42.12
CA HIS A 92 1.20 -13.84 43.22
C HIS A 92 0.74 -13.02 44.42
N PRO A 93 -0.05 -13.62 45.31
CA PRO A 93 -0.44 -13.00 46.56
C PRO A 93 0.77 -12.94 47.51
N SER A 94 1.65 -11.97 47.33
CA SER A 94 2.76 -11.74 48.25
C SER A 94 2.24 -11.10 49.53
N LYS A 95 2.47 -11.72 50.68
CA LYS A 95 2.42 -10.99 51.95
C LYS A 95 3.72 -10.21 52.04
N SER A 96 3.65 -8.89 51.88
CA SER A 96 4.81 -8.02 52.12
C SER A 96 5.34 -8.29 53.52
N SER A 97 6.54 -8.87 53.61
CA SER A 97 7.25 -9.06 54.87
C SER A 97 8.55 -8.28 54.77
N SER A 98 8.87 -7.54 55.83
CA SER A 98 10.11 -6.78 55.96
C SER A 98 11.30 -7.65 56.35
N ASP A 99 11.12 -8.97 56.42
CA ASP A 99 12.11 -9.91 56.89
C ASP A 99 12.84 -10.54 55.69
N SER A 100 14.16 -10.37 55.63
CA SER A 100 15.01 -10.96 54.60
C SER A 100 14.96 -12.50 54.57
N ALA A 101 14.49 -13.14 55.66
CA ALA A 101 14.28 -14.58 55.71
C ALA A 101 13.00 -15.05 55.00
N ASN A 102 12.16 -14.13 54.50
CA ASN A 102 10.97 -14.49 53.74
C ASN A 102 11.35 -15.31 52.49
N PRO A 103 10.71 -16.47 52.25
CA PRO A 103 10.89 -17.25 51.02
C PRO A 103 10.77 -16.42 49.73
N ASP A 104 9.93 -15.39 49.71
CA ASP A 104 9.74 -14.51 48.54
C ASP A 104 10.92 -13.56 48.29
N SER A 105 11.75 -13.32 49.30
CA SER A 105 12.96 -12.46 49.21
C SER A 105 14.24 -13.26 48.96
N GLN A 106 14.15 -14.59 48.88
CA GLN A 106 15.31 -15.45 48.61
C GLN A 106 15.69 -15.44 47.12
N PRO A 107 16.97 -15.67 46.76
CA PRO A 107 17.40 -15.75 45.36
C PRO A 107 16.66 -16.80 44.54
N ASN A 108 16.17 -17.87 45.19
CA ASN A 108 15.39 -18.95 44.58
C ASN A 108 13.88 -18.78 44.79
N ASN A 109 13.39 -17.55 44.96
CA ASN A 109 11.97 -17.29 45.17
C ASN A 109 11.08 -17.82 44.04
N GLN A 110 9.79 -18.01 44.35
CA GLN A 110 8.82 -18.53 43.42
C GLN A 110 8.75 -17.69 42.13
N ALA A 111 8.82 -16.36 42.25
CA ALA A 111 8.77 -15.47 41.10
C ALA A 111 9.92 -15.71 40.11
N ALA A 112 11.15 -15.86 40.61
CA ALA A 112 12.32 -16.14 39.79
C ALA A 112 12.22 -17.52 39.14
N GLN A 113 11.73 -18.54 39.86
CA GLN A 113 11.54 -19.89 39.30
C GLN A 113 10.51 -19.88 38.16
N VAL A 114 9.36 -19.21 38.35
CA VAL A 114 8.31 -19.11 37.33
C VAL A 114 8.81 -18.31 36.13
N MET A 115 9.43 -17.16 36.35
CA MET A 115 9.96 -16.33 35.26
C MET A 115 11.09 -17.04 34.50
N THR A 116 11.90 -17.86 35.17
CA THR A 116 12.90 -18.73 34.51
C THR A 116 12.24 -19.81 33.67
N ALA A 117 11.16 -20.43 34.14
CA ALA A 117 10.40 -21.40 33.36
C ALA A 117 9.76 -20.78 32.10
N ILE A 118 9.21 -19.56 32.23
CA ILE A 118 8.71 -18.79 31.09
C ILE A 118 9.84 -18.48 30.11
N LEU A 119 10.98 -18.00 30.61
CA LEU A 119 12.13 -17.69 29.77
C LEU A 119 12.58 -18.93 28.98
N ASN A 120 12.68 -20.08 29.63
CA ASN A 120 13.02 -21.34 28.97
C ASN A 120 11.96 -21.72 27.92
N ALA A 121 10.68 -21.52 28.20
CA ALA A 121 9.61 -21.77 27.24
C ALA A 121 9.78 -20.91 25.97
N LEU A 122 10.04 -19.61 26.13
CA LEU A 122 10.19 -18.67 25.02
C LEU A 122 11.49 -18.91 24.23
N VAL A 123 12.62 -19.12 24.91
CA VAL A 123 13.93 -19.32 24.27
C VAL A 123 13.99 -20.64 23.50
N ASN A 124 13.35 -21.69 24.02
CA ASN A 124 13.32 -23.00 23.35
C ASN A 124 12.30 -23.07 22.21
N ASN A 125 11.29 -22.19 22.19
CA ASN A 125 10.25 -22.15 21.16
C ASN A 125 10.38 -20.91 20.28
N ARG A 126 11.55 -20.71 19.65
CA ARG A 126 11.78 -19.61 18.69
C ARG A 126 10.90 -19.68 17.44
N GLN A 127 10.33 -20.84 17.16
CA GLN A 127 9.30 -21.04 16.16
C GLN A 127 8.07 -21.61 16.86
N LEU A 128 6.91 -21.02 16.62
CA LEU A 128 5.66 -21.49 17.21
C LEU A 128 5.23 -22.78 16.48
N PRO A 129 5.09 -23.94 17.16
CA PRO A 129 4.81 -25.22 16.48
C PRO A 129 3.51 -25.23 15.65
N LYS A 130 2.51 -24.43 16.05
CA LYS A 130 1.24 -24.32 15.33
C LYS A 130 1.28 -23.35 14.14
N ILE A 131 2.24 -22.42 14.16
CA ILE A 131 2.41 -21.35 13.17
C ILE A 131 3.89 -21.33 12.75
N PRO A 132 4.35 -22.33 11.98
CA PRO A 132 5.77 -22.47 11.65
C PRO A 132 6.31 -21.31 10.79
N GLY A 133 5.43 -20.56 10.11
CA GLY A 133 5.77 -19.33 9.40
C GLY A 133 5.95 -18.10 10.29
N ALA A 134 5.71 -18.20 11.60
CA ALA A 134 5.88 -17.08 12.53
C ALA A 134 7.36 -16.92 12.93
N TYR A 135 7.83 -15.68 12.92
CA TYR A 135 9.14 -15.28 13.41
C TYR A 135 9.00 -14.69 14.81
N THR A 136 9.81 -15.13 15.77
CA THR A 136 9.70 -14.67 17.16
C THR A 136 10.98 -13.99 17.62
N ARG A 137 10.85 -12.94 18.44
CA ARG A 137 11.95 -12.23 19.08
C ARG A 137 11.76 -12.29 20.58
N VAL A 138 12.67 -12.98 21.26
CA VAL A 138 12.68 -13.10 22.73
C VAL A 138 13.54 -11.97 23.30
N ILE A 139 12.94 -11.10 24.13
CA ILE A 139 13.61 -10.01 24.84
C ILE A 139 14.43 -9.11 23.88
N PRO A 140 13.78 -8.38 22.97
CA PRO A 140 14.50 -7.40 22.17
C PRO A 140 15.07 -6.31 23.11
N PRO A 141 16.30 -5.80 22.87
CA PRO A 141 16.97 -4.82 23.74
C PRO A 141 16.35 -3.40 23.65
N GLN A 142 15.07 -3.31 23.30
CA GLN A 142 14.39 -2.06 22.93
C GLN A 142 13.89 -1.26 24.13
N GLU A 143 13.88 -1.82 25.35
CA GLU A 143 13.37 -1.11 26.51
C GLU A 143 14.41 -0.14 27.10
N ASN A 144 14.11 1.15 26.95
CA ASN A 144 14.66 2.17 27.84
C ASN A 144 13.94 2.08 29.19
N LEU A 145 14.69 2.03 30.30
CA LEU A 145 14.15 2.00 31.68
C LEU A 145 13.09 3.09 31.95
N ASN A 146 13.19 4.24 31.27
CA ASN A 146 12.21 5.33 31.36
C ASN A 146 10.80 4.93 30.85
N SER A 147 10.72 4.08 29.82
CA SER A 147 9.45 3.62 29.26
C SER A 147 8.75 2.62 30.20
N LEU A 148 9.54 1.70 30.77
CA LEU A 148 9.02 0.70 31.71
C LEU A 148 8.57 1.34 33.04
N GLY A 149 9.25 2.40 33.48
CA GLY A 149 8.84 3.20 34.64
C GLY A 149 7.44 3.81 34.47
N ASN A 150 7.16 4.44 33.32
CA ASN A 150 5.84 5.02 33.03
C ASN A 150 4.75 3.94 32.98
N PHE A 151 5.06 2.77 32.40
CA PHE A 151 4.13 1.64 32.35
C PHE A 151 3.74 1.15 33.75
N TRP A 152 4.71 0.95 34.65
CA TRP A 152 4.41 0.53 36.01
C TRP A 152 3.71 1.60 36.85
N GLN A 153 3.95 2.88 36.57
CA GLN A 153 3.18 3.97 37.18
C GLN A 153 1.70 3.89 36.80
N ALA A 154 1.40 3.65 35.52
CA ALA A 154 0.02 3.47 35.06
C ALA A 154 -0.66 2.24 35.68
N LEU A 155 0.10 1.20 36.04
CA LEU A 155 -0.40 -0.02 36.71
C LEU A 155 -0.38 0.03 38.24
N GLY A 156 -0.36 1.23 38.83
CA GLY A 156 -0.50 1.39 40.27
C GLY A 156 0.82 1.32 41.05
N ASN A 157 1.94 1.71 40.43
CA ASN A 157 3.26 1.87 41.06
C ASN A 157 3.82 0.57 41.67
N ARG A 158 3.59 -0.58 41.02
CA ARG A 158 4.09 -1.89 41.47
C ARG A 158 5.02 -2.48 40.40
N PRO A 159 6.32 -2.11 40.38
CA PRO A 159 7.24 -2.64 39.40
C PRO A 159 7.41 -4.16 39.59
N ARG A 160 7.35 -4.91 38.49
CA ARG A 160 7.61 -6.35 38.45
C ARG A 160 8.59 -6.65 37.33
N LEU A 161 9.20 -7.82 37.38
CA LEU A 161 9.94 -8.34 36.24
C LEU A 161 8.95 -8.61 35.09
N SER A 162 9.24 -8.03 33.94
CA SER A 162 8.51 -8.23 32.69
C SER A 162 9.41 -8.87 31.64
N LEU A 163 8.85 -9.80 30.86
CA LEU A 163 9.49 -10.34 29.67
C LEU A 163 8.74 -9.84 28.44
N LEU A 164 9.46 -9.13 27.57
CA LEU A 164 8.94 -8.79 26.25
C LEU A 164 9.10 -9.96 25.29
N TYR A 165 8.05 -10.20 24.52
CA TYR A 165 8.04 -11.21 23.48
C TYR A 165 7.29 -10.71 22.25
N SER A 166 7.99 -10.63 21.12
CA SER A 166 7.40 -10.20 19.86
C SER A 166 7.21 -11.40 18.94
N ILE A 167 6.03 -11.53 18.34
CA ILE A 167 5.69 -12.58 17.39
C ILE A 167 5.27 -11.89 16.10
N THR A 168 6.04 -12.05 15.02
CA THR A 168 5.60 -11.66 13.68
C THR A 168 4.99 -12.86 12.98
N ALA A 169 3.71 -12.76 12.60
CA ALA A 169 3.01 -13.83 11.89
C ALA A 169 2.39 -13.34 10.56
N PRO A 170 2.40 -14.19 9.53
CA PRO A 170 1.76 -13.89 8.25
C PRO A 170 0.24 -14.02 8.35
N VAL A 171 -0.47 -12.94 8.02
CA VAL A 171 -1.93 -12.87 8.02
C VAL A 171 -2.44 -12.63 6.61
N LYS A 172 -3.38 -13.45 6.15
CA LYS A 172 -3.97 -13.33 4.81
C LYS A 172 -4.82 -12.07 4.72
N LEU A 173 -4.73 -11.35 3.61
CA LEU A 173 -5.63 -10.25 3.32
C LEU A 173 -7.00 -10.76 2.89
N GLN A 174 -8.05 -9.97 3.14
CA GLN A 174 -9.37 -10.29 2.61
C GLN A 174 -9.35 -10.34 1.09
N ASP A 175 -10.05 -11.34 0.56
CA ASP A 175 -10.13 -11.59 -0.88
C ASP A 175 -11.13 -10.62 -1.52
N ILE A 176 -10.61 -9.59 -2.18
CA ILE A 176 -11.41 -8.72 -3.05
C ILE A 176 -11.50 -9.43 -4.38
N LYS A 177 -12.69 -9.97 -4.69
CA LYS A 177 -12.96 -10.69 -5.94
C LYS A 177 -12.87 -9.77 -7.14
N GLU A 178 -11.67 -9.62 -7.67
CA GLU A 178 -11.41 -8.92 -8.92
C GLU A 178 -11.17 -9.98 -10.01
N THR A 179 -12.16 -10.12 -10.91
CA THR A 179 -12.07 -11.06 -12.02
C THR A 179 -11.23 -10.45 -13.13
N ILE A 180 -10.05 -11.03 -13.37
CA ILE A 180 -9.14 -10.59 -14.43
C ILE A 180 -9.17 -11.61 -15.57
N LYS A 181 -9.50 -11.12 -16.76
CA LYS A 181 -9.49 -11.93 -17.98
C LYS A 181 -8.03 -12.23 -18.36
N PRO A 182 -7.68 -13.50 -18.62
CA PRO A 182 -6.34 -13.83 -19.07
C PRO A 182 -6.10 -13.29 -20.48
N VAL A 183 -4.84 -12.99 -20.80
CA VAL A 183 -4.44 -12.67 -22.18
C VAL A 183 -4.54 -13.96 -23.00
N SER A 184 -5.51 -14.02 -23.90
CA SER A 184 -5.76 -15.18 -24.76
C SER A 184 -5.00 -15.12 -26.08
N GLN A 185 -4.73 -13.92 -26.59
CA GLN A 185 -4.06 -13.71 -27.87
C GLN A 185 -3.23 -12.42 -27.81
N ILE A 186 -2.04 -12.47 -28.40
CA ILE A 186 -1.18 -11.32 -28.60
C ILE A 186 -1.07 -11.09 -30.11
N SER A 187 -1.45 -9.91 -30.58
CA SER A 187 -1.22 -9.46 -31.95
C SER A 187 -0.24 -8.29 -31.95
N THR A 188 0.66 -8.30 -32.91
CA THR A 188 1.67 -7.24 -33.08
C THR A 188 1.72 -6.85 -34.55
N SER A 189 1.93 -5.56 -34.82
CA SER A 189 2.15 -5.03 -36.17
C SER A 189 3.40 -4.15 -36.16
N VAL A 190 4.13 -4.16 -37.27
CA VAL A 190 5.30 -3.31 -37.48
C VAL A 190 4.99 -2.40 -38.67
N ASP A 191 4.88 -1.11 -38.40
CA ASP A 191 4.60 -0.09 -39.40
C ASP A 191 5.82 0.80 -39.59
N GLN A 192 6.14 1.14 -40.84
CA GLN A 192 7.22 2.09 -41.14
C GLN A 192 6.78 3.50 -40.72
N LYS A 193 7.49 4.09 -39.76
CA LYS A 193 7.21 5.45 -39.30
C LYS A 193 7.61 6.46 -40.38
N SER A 194 6.69 7.37 -40.72
CA SER A 194 6.99 8.52 -41.60
C SER A 194 8.13 9.38 -41.03
N ASN A 195 8.97 9.96 -41.90
CA ASN A 195 10.02 10.90 -41.49
C ASN A 195 9.49 12.21 -40.86
N LEU A 196 8.17 12.47 -40.94
CA LEU A 196 7.55 13.60 -40.27
C LEU A 196 7.40 13.38 -38.77
N ASP A 197 8.02 14.27 -38.01
CA ASP A 197 7.83 14.35 -36.58
C ASP A 197 6.52 15.07 -36.24
N ASN A 198 5.91 14.67 -35.12
CA ASN A 198 4.68 15.29 -34.64
C ASN A 198 4.88 16.79 -34.33
N VAL A 199 6.10 17.20 -33.95
CA VAL A 199 6.44 18.61 -33.72
C VAL A 199 6.28 19.43 -35.00
N GLN A 200 6.76 18.92 -36.13
CA GLN A 200 6.66 19.60 -37.43
C GLN A 200 5.19 19.75 -37.87
N ILE A 201 4.39 18.70 -37.65
CA ILE A 201 2.96 18.72 -37.98
C ILE A 201 2.23 19.72 -37.08
N ASN A 202 2.45 19.67 -35.75
CA ASN A 202 1.83 20.59 -34.79
C ASN A 202 2.14 22.04 -35.13
N GLN A 203 3.40 22.35 -35.45
CA GLN A 203 3.81 23.72 -35.79
C GLN A 203 3.18 24.20 -37.10
N ALA A 204 3.13 23.34 -38.12
CA ALA A 204 2.50 23.66 -39.39
C ALA A 204 0.98 23.91 -39.23
N LEU A 205 0.30 23.09 -38.43
CA LEU A 205 -1.11 23.27 -38.10
C LEU A 205 -1.35 24.52 -37.26
N PHE A 206 -0.46 24.84 -36.33
CA PHE A 206 -0.55 26.07 -35.54
C PHE A 206 -0.46 27.32 -36.43
N ASN A 207 0.52 27.34 -37.34
CA ASN A 207 0.68 28.44 -38.29
C ASN A 207 -0.55 28.57 -39.21
N LYS A 208 -1.10 27.42 -39.66
CA LYS A 208 -2.31 27.40 -40.48
C LYS A 208 -3.54 27.89 -39.71
N LEU A 209 -3.69 27.51 -38.44
CA LEU A 209 -4.76 28.00 -37.57
C LEU A 209 -4.67 29.51 -37.38
N CYS A 210 -3.45 30.02 -37.17
CA CYS A 210 -3.21 31.45 -37.04
C CYS A 210 -3.57 32.21 -38.33
N ALA A 211 -3.20 31.66 -39.50
CA ALA A 211 -3.55 32.23 -40.79
C ALA A 211 -5.07 32.24 -41.04
N ASP A 212 -5.76 31.13 -40.74
CA ASP A 212 -7.21 30.99 -40.95
C ASP A 212 -8.02 31.88 -39.98
N LEU A 213 -7.44 32.29 -38.85
CA LEU A 213 -8.02 33.27 -37.92
C LEU A 213 -7.74 34.74 -38.31
N GLY A 214 -6.98 34.99 -39.38
CA GLY A 214 -6.69 36.33 -39.90
C GLY A 214 -5.22 36.77 -39.81
N GLY A 215 -4.34 35.98 -39.19
CA GLY A 215 -2.88 36.19 -39.23
C GLY A 215 -2.36 37.45 -38.52
N THR A 216 -3.17 38.11 -37.68
CA THR A 216 -2.78 39.31 -36.95
C THR A 216 -1.97 38.98 -35.69
N GLU A 217 -1.25 39.97 -35.14
CA GLU A 217 -0.50 39.81 -33.89
C GLU A 217 -1.41 39.49 -32.70
N ASP A 218 -2.63 40.06 -32.69
CA ASP A 218 -3.67 39.75 -31.69
C ASP A 218 -4.09 38.27 -31.71
N VAL A 219 -4.18 37.67 -32.90
CA VAL A 219 -4.47 36.23 -33.05
C VAL A 219 -3.33 35.39 -32.50
N HIS A 220 -2.09 35.78 -32.78
CA HIS A 220 -0.90 35.11 -32.23
C HIS A 220 -0.90 35.13 -30.70
N LEU A 221 -1.24 36.26 -30.08
CA LEU A 221 -1.37 36.38 -28.63
C LEU A 221 -2.55 35.54 -28.09
N ALA A 222 -3.69 35.54 -28.79
CA ALA A 222 -4.86 34.73 -28.42
C ALA A 222 -4.60 33.22 -28.49
N LEU A 223 -3.67 32.78 -29.35
CA LEU A 223 -3.25 31.38 -29.50
C LEU A 223 -2.04 31.00 -28.62
N ALA A 224 -1.38 31.95 -27.94
CA ALA A 224 -0.14 31.70 -27.21
C ALA A 224 -0.27 30.67 -26.07
N LYS A 225 -1.48 30.47 -25.55
CA LYS A 225 -1.80 29.47 -24.51
C LYS A 225 -2.66 28.32 -25.05
N VAL A 226 -2.75 28.17 -26.36
CA VAL A 226 -3.43 27.07 -27.05
C VAL A 226 -2.40 26.07 -27.54
N ASN A 227 -2.59 24.80 -27.19
CA ASN A 227 -1.73 23.70 -27.59
C ASN A 227 -2.46 22.76 -28.55
N LEU A 228 -1.74 22.33 -29.58
CA LEU A 228 -2.20 21.41 -30.62
C LEU A 228 -1.35 20.15 -30.55
N ILE A 229 -1.99 19.01 -30.28
CA ILE A 229 -1.33 17.70 -30.23
C ILE A 229 -1.96 16.81 -31.29
N THR A 230 -1.15 16.32 -32.23
CA THR A 230 -1.60 15.33 -33.21
C THR A 230 -1.33 13.90 -32.79
N LYS A 231 -2.34 13.04 -32.99
CA LYS A 231 -2.21 11.58 -32.95
C LYS A 231 -2.43 11.03 -34.35
N SER A 232 -1.49 10.25 -34.86
CA SER A 232 -1.64 9.60 -36.17
C SER A 232 -2.68 8.48 -36.08
N ILE A 233 -3.57 8.41 -37.07
CA ILE A 233 -4.49 7.28 -37.21
C ILE A 233 -3.73 6.15 -37.90
N LYS A 234 -3.80 4.94 -37.34
CA LYS A 234 -3.32 3.72 -38.01
C LYS A 234 -4.37 3.25 -39.02
N GLU A 235 -4.63 4.03 -40.05
CA GLU A 235 -5.38 3.53 -41.20
C GLU A 235 -4.40 2.92 -42.20
N ASN A 236 -4.85 1.88 -42.92
CA ASN A 236 -4.07 1.20 -43.96
C ASN A 236 -3.49 2.25 -44.91
N ASN A 237 -2.17 2.48 -44.82
CA ASN A 237 -1.46 3.41 -45.67
C ASN A 237 -1.37 2.84 -47.11
N GLU A 238 -2.48 2.86 -47.85
CA GLU A 238 -2.46 2.56 -49.29
C GLU A 238 -1.79 3.69 -50.09
N ASN A 239 -1.77 4.92 -49.54
CA ASN A 239 -1.14 6.08 -50.17
C ASN A 239 -0.15 6.75 -49.21
N GLN A 240 1.16 6.56 -49.46
CA GLN A 240 2.26 7.17 -48.69
C GLN A 240 2.26 8.71 -48.66
N ASN A 241 1.42 9.35 -49.47
CA ASN A 241 1.36 10.80 -49.65
C ASN A 241 0.34 11.50 -48.74
N ASN A 242 -0.57 10.77 -48.09
CA ASN A 242 -1.59 11.37 -47.21
C ASN A 242 -1.43 10.84 -45.79
N LYS A 243 -1.53 11.73 -44.80
CA LYS A 243 -1.45 11.37 -43.38
C LYS A 243 -2.70 11.85 -42.64
N ASN A 244 -3.51 10.89 -42.24
CA ASN A 244 -4.71 11.11 -41.42
C ASN A 244 -4.33 11.27 -39.95
N ILE A 245 -4.83 12.33 -39.32
CA ILE A 245 -4.54 12.67 -37.93
C ILE A 245 -5.81 12.98 -37.13
N ILE A 246 -5.74 12.70 -35.84
CA ILE A 246 -6.65 13.20 -34.82
C ILE A 246 -5.96 14.40 -34.16
N LEU A 247 -6.65 15.54 -34.14
CA LEU A 247 -6.13 16.78 -33.56
C LEU A 247 -6.75 17.03 -32.17
N GLU A 248 -5.92 17.03 -31.13
CA GLU A 248 -6.34 17.37 -29.77
C GLU A 248 -5.94 18.82 -29.46
N VAL A 249 -6.92 19.65 -29.18
CA VAL A 249 -6.76 21.08 -28.89
C VAL A 249 -7.08 21.33 -27.43
N SER A 250 -6.12 21.90 -26.72
CA SER A 250 -6.21 22.17 -25.29
C SER A 250 -5.65 23.55 -24.96
N GLY A 251 -6.06 24.12 -23.83
CA GLY A 251 -5.50 25.37 -23.32
C GLY A 251 -6.53 26.49 -23.17
N ILE A 252 -6.04 27.72 -23.11
CA ILE A 252 -6.83 28.91 -22.76
C ILE A 252 -6.72 29.93 -23.90
N THR A 253 -7.85 30.53 -24.25
CA THR A 253 -7.93 31.63 -25.21
C THR A 253 -9.05 32.60 -24.81
N HIS A 254 -9.18 33.74 -25.47
CA HIS A 254 -10.30 34.65 -25.23
C HIS A 254 -11.62 34.05 -25.75
N PHE A 255 -12.72 34.39 -25.08
CA PHE A 255 -14.06 33.89 -25.42
C PHE A 255 -14.40 34.05 -26.92
N ASP A 256 -14.05 35.19 -27.51
CA ASP A 256 -14.32 35.52 -28.92
C ASP A 256 -13.55 34.66 -29.92
N TYR A 257 -12.37 34.16 -29.54
CA TYR A 257 -11.57 33.27 -30.38
C TYR A 257 -11.91 31.79 -30.15
N SER A 258 -12.47 31.44 -28.99
CA SER A 258 -12.83 30.05 -28.70
C SER A 258 -13.89 29.48 -29.64
N SER A 259 -14.89 30.27 -30.03
CA SER A 259 -15.91 29.86 -31.00
C SER A 259 -15.30 29.75 -32.40
N LYS A 260 -14.58 30.79 -32.84
CA LYS A 260 -13.90 30.84 -34.14
C LYS A 260 -12.94 29.68 -34.37
N ILE A 261 -12.16 29.31 -33.35
CA ILE A 261 -11.26 28.16 -33.40
C ILE A 261 -12.05 26.87 -33.65
N LYS A 262 -13.15 26.65 -32.93
CA LYS A 262 -13.99 25.45 -33.11
C LYS A 262 -14.64 25.40 -34.49
N ASP A 263 -15.03 26.55 -35.03
CA ASP A 263 -15.59 26.64 -36.38
C ASP A 263 -14.54 26.25 -37.43
N ILE A 264 -13.31 26.78 -37.33
CA ILE A 264 -12.20 26.44 -38.23
C ILE A 264 -11.85 24.95 -38.14
N LEU A 265 -11.75 24.40 -36.93
CA LEU A 265 -11.47 22.97 -36.74
C LEU A 265 -12.58 22.09 -37.34
N SER A 266 -13.84 22.54 -37.27
CA SER A 266 -14.97 21.87 -37.90
C SER A 266 -14.88 21.93 -39.42
N THR A 267 -14.46 23.06 -39.99
CA THR A 267 -14.20 23.18 -41.43
C THR A 267 -13.08 22.26 -41.89
N TRP A 268 -11.96 22.21 -41.14
CA TRP A 268 -10.83 21.32 -41.46
C TRP A 268 -11.26 19.86 -41.50
N LYS A 269 -12.00 19.42 -40.48
CA LYS A 269 -12.58 18.06 -40.42
C LYS A 269 -13.51 17.78 -41.61
N ASN A 270 -14.45 18.68 -41.87
CA ASN A 270 -15.50 18.46 -42.89
C ASN A 270 -14.97 18.56 -44.33
N SER A 271 -13.85 19.26 -44.54
CA SER A 271 -13.26 19.43 -45.87
C SER A 271 -12.73 18.12 -46.47
N HIS A 272 -12.37 17.13 -45.64
CA HIS A 272 -11.67 15.90 -46.05
C HIS A 272 -10.47 16.16 -46.97
N SER A 273 -9.88 17.35 -46.86
CA SER A 273 -8.82 17.85 -47.75
C SER A 273 -7.56 18.14 -46.94
N ALA A 274 -6.44 18.29 -47.64
CA ALA A 274 -5.17 18.62 -47.03
C ALA A 274 -5.24 19.99 -46.36
N VAL A 275 -5.15 20.03 -45.02
CA VAL A 275 -5.13 21.26 -44.25
C VAL A 275 -3.78 21.96 -44.43
N VAL A 276 -2.70 21.17 -44.39
CA VAL A 276 -1.33 21.62 -44.68
C VAL A 276 -0.59 20.52 -45.43
N ARG A 277 0.34 20.91 -46.31
CA ARG A 277 1.26 20.01 -47.00
C ARG A 277 2.68 20.21 -46.47
N ILE A 278 3.33 19.14 -46.04
CA ILE A 278 4.70 19.18 -45.51
C ILE A 278 5.52 18.09 -46.19
N ASN A 279 6.63 18.44 -46.85
CA ASN A 279 7.51 17.49 -47.55
C ASN A 279 6.76 16.53 -48.49
N ASN A 280 5.83 17.05 -49.29
CA ASN A 280 4.93 16.29 -50.18
C ASN A 280 3.94 15.33 -49.49
N ILE A 281 3.78 15.43 -48.17
CA ILE A 281 2.77 14.69 -47.43
C ILE A 281 1.64 15.65 -47.04
N ASP A 282 0.44 15.31 -47.48
CA ASP A 282 -0.80 16.04 -47.23
C ASP A 282 -1.36 15.62 -45.86
N ILE A 283 -1.46 16.58 -44.93
CA ILE A 283 -1.99 16.36 -43.58
C ILE A 283 -3.50 16.60 -43.60
N ILE A 284 -4.26 15.54 -43.30
CA ILE A 284 -5.72 15.56 -43.31
C ILE A 284 -6.20 15.36 -41.87
N VAL A 285 -7.05 16.27 -41.39
CA VAL A 285 -7.65 16.18 -40.06
C VAL A 285 -8.92 15.35 -40.16
N SER A 286 -8.88 14.11 -39.69
CA SER A 286 -10.04 13.20 -39.74
C SER A 286 -10.98 13.40 -38.54
N GLU A 287 -10.40 13.76 -37.39
CA GLU A 287 -11.15 14.02 -36.17
C GLU A 287 -10.45 15.12 -35.35
N TYR A 288 -11.22 15.87 -34.55
CA TYR A 288 -10.66 16.81 -33.58
C TYR A 288 -11.36 16.68 -32.22
N LYS A 289 -10.62 16.95 -31.14
CA LYS A 289 -11.12 17.04 -29.77
C LYS A 289 -10.75 18.39 -29.19
N SER A 290 -11.75 19.18 -28.78
CA SER A 290 -11.55 20.53 -28.23
C SER A 290 -12.17 20.72 -26.84
N GLU A 291 -12.47 19.65 -26.12
CA GLU A 291 -13.13 19.70 -24.79
C GLU A 291 -12.29 20.42 -23.74
N GLN A 292 -10.97 20.37 -23.91
CA GLN A 292 -9.97 20.98 -23.02
C GLN A 292 -9.59 22.40 -23.44
N LEU A 293 -10.18 22.95 -24.52
CA LEU A 293 -10.03 24.36 -24.89
C LEU A 293 -11.06 25.19 -24.12
N LYS A 294 -10.61 26.19 -23.36
CA LYS A 294 -11.46 27.08 -22.57
C LYS A 294 -11.33 28.52 -23.04
N GLY A 295 -12.47 29.13 -23.37
CA GLY A 295 -12.59 30.57 -23.58
C GLY A 295 -12.76 31.29 -22.24
N VAL A 296 -11.92 32.28 -21.97
CA VAL A 296 -12.01 33.14 -20.78
C VAL A 296 -12.47 34.52 -21.22
N GLN A 297 -13.44 35.08 -20.49
CA GLN A 297 -13.86 36.46 -20.65
C GLN A 297 -12.93 37.32 -19.76
N ASN A 298 -12.32 38.36 -20.32
CA ASN A 298 -11.59 39.31 -19.47
C ASN A 298 -12.60 39.92 -18.49
N LEU A 299 -12.28 39.85 -17.19
CA LEU A 299 -12.93 40.66 -16.14
C LEU A 299 -12.53 42.12 -16.32
#